data_AF-A0A349EUP5-F1
#
_entry.id   AF-A0A349EUP5-F1
#
_cell.length_a   1.000
_cell.length_b   1.000
_cell.length_c   1.000
_cell.angle_alpha   90.00
_cell.angle_beta   90.00
_cell.angle_gamma   90.00
#
_symmetry.space_group_name_H-M   'P 1'
#
loop_
_entity.id
_entity.type
_entity.pdbx_description
1 polymer ?
#
loop_
_entity_poly.entity_id
_entity_poly.type
_entity_poly.pdbx_seq_one_letter_code
_entity_poly.pdbx_strand_id
1 'polypeptide(L)'
;MLLCFKKGKDKAIKKEKFEKLPLTFVSSYFNKKEEKDISAHKNNIKNFDGKASLSYKFYLEKLPSKIKVAFSNATDFASIYCNDKYVQTRLWQPFEFDITPYCRQGENFIRIDIENVKGNAYEGLDLDCGLASAPYLLIKK
;
A
#
# COMPACT_ATOMS: atom_id res chain seq x y z
N MET A 1 36.59 -36.21 4.97
CA MET A 1 35.91 -35.80 3.73
C MET A 1 35.62 -34.31 3.85
N LEU A 2 36.41 -33.44 3.20
CA LEU A 2 36.21 -31.98 3.24
C LEU A 2 35.22 -31.57 2.14
N LEU A 3 34.13 -30.89 2.51
CA LEU A 3 33.17 -30.32 1.56
C LEU A 3 33.64 -28.91 1.16
N CYS A 4 34.14 -28.75 -0.08
CA CYS A 4 34.46 -27.44 -0.64
C CYS A 4 33.23 -26.86 -1.35
N PHE A 5 32.60 -25.83 -0.77
CA PHE A 5 31.55 -25.06 -1.44
C PHE A 5 32.18 -24.11 -2.47
N LYS A 6 31.94 -24.36 -3.76
CA LYS A 6 32.27 -23.40 -4.82
C LYS A 6 31.33 -22.19 -4.70
N LYS A 7 31.90 -21.03 -4.39
CA LYS A 7 31.23 -19.73 -4.38
C LYS A 7 30.66 -19.48 -5.77
N GLY A 8 29.33 -19.54 -5.91
CA GLY A 8 28.65 -19.17 -7.15
C GLY A 8 28.98 -17.72 -7.50
N LYS A 9 29.23 -17.44 -8.77
CA LYS A 9 29.39 -16.05 -9.24
C LYS A 9 28.07 -15.31 -8.99
N ASP A 10 28.08 -14.36 -8.06
CA ASP A 10 26.97 -13.44 -7.86
C ASP A 10 26.70 -12.72 -9.19
N LYS A 11 25.60 -13.08 -9.86
CA LYS A 11 25.13 -12.32 -11.02
C LYS A 11 24.82 -10.91 -10.52
N ALA A 12 25.47 -9.92 -11.10
CA ALA A 12 25.18 -8.52 -10.82
C ALA A 12 23.68 -8.28 -11.03
N ILE A 13 22.94 -8.09 -9.94
CA ILE A 13 21.52 -7.72 -9.99
C ILE A 13 21.49 -6.33 -10.60
N LYS A 14 21.08 -6.22 -11.87
CA LYS A 14 20.78 -4.93 -12.50
C LYS A 14 19.73 -4.25 -11.63
N LYS A 15 20.12 -3.21 -10.88
CA LYS A 15 19.19 -2.38 -10.12
C LYS A 15 18.25 -1.71 -11.11
N GLU A 16 17.03 -2.21 -11.19
CA GLU A 16 15.97 -1.56 -11.96
C GLU A 16 15.74 -0.15 -11.38
N LYS A 17 15.76 0.86 -12.24
CA LYS A 17 15.53 2.26 -11.83
C LYS A 17 14.03 2.52 -11.82
N PHE A 18 13.48 2.76 -10.64
CA PHE A 18 12.10 3.19 -10.46
C PHE A 18 12.04 4.69 -10.15
N GLU A 19 11.11 5.38 -10.78
CA GLU A 19 10.68 6.73 -10.43
C GLU A 19 9.58 6.68 -9.37
N LYS A 20 9.67 7.55 -8.36
CA LYS A 20 8.64 7.71 -7.34
C LYS A 20 7.70 8.84 -7.73
N LEU A 21 6.40 8.55 -7.82
CA LEU A 21 5.38 9.58 -8.04
C LEU A 21 4.37 9.57 -6.88
N PRO A 22 4.02 10.74 -6.33
CA PRO A 22 3.00 10.82 -5.28
C PRO A 22 1.62 10.48 -5.84
N LEU A 23 0.78 9.88 -5.00
CA LEU A 23 -0.64 9.70 -5.28
C LEU A 23 -1.43 10.90 -4.74
N THR A 24 -2.46 11.34 -5.47
CA THR A 24 -3.37 12.40 -5.02
C THR A 24 -4.45 11.78 -4.13
N PHE A 25 -4.54 12.23 -2.88
CA PHE A 25 -5.60 11.80 -1.97
C PHE A 25 -6.97 12.24 -2.46
N VAL A 26 -7.98 11.38 -2.31
CA VAL A 26 -9.37 11.64 -2.71
C VAL A 26 -10.29 11.63 -1.50
N SER A 27 -10.28 10.56 -0.72
CA SER A 27 -11.18 10.40 0.43
C SER A 27 -10.70 9.30 1.37
N SER A 28 -11.19 9.33 2.61
CA SER A 28 -10.94 8.28 3.60
C SER A 28 -12.23 7.91 4.32
N TYR A 29 -12.41 6.63 4.61
CA TYR A 29 -13.57 6.12 5.33
C TYR A 29 -13.13 5.19 6.44
N PHE A 30 -13.60 5.42 7.66
CA PHE A 30 -13.35 4.60 8.84
C PHE A 30 -14.68 4.00 9.27
N ASN A 31 -14.84 2.67 9.14
CA ASN A 31 -16.12 1.98 9.37
C ASN A 31 -17.31 2.63 8.63
N LYS A 32 -17.10 3.02 7.37
CA LYS A 32 -18.07 3.71 6.47
C LYS A 32 -18.35 5.18 6.78
N LYS A 33 -17.76 5.76 7.84
CA LYS A 33 -17.83 7.20 8.08
C LYS A 33 -16.70 7.88 7.34
N GLU A 34 -17.02 8.91 6.54
CA GLU A 34 -16.00 9.72 5.88
C GLU A 34 -15.22 10.54 6.90
N GLU A 35 -13.90 10.54 6.76
CA GLU A 35 -12.97 11.26 7.62
C GLU A 35 -11.95 12.03 6.79
N LYS A 36 -11.18 12.92 7.44
CA LYS A 36 -10.31 13.88 6.75
C LYS A 36 -8.90 13.36 6.53
N ASP A 37 -8.42 12.55 7.45
CA ASP A 37 -7.04 12.08 7.49
C ASP A 37 -6.90 10.59 7.20
N ILE A 38 -5.66 10.18 6.94
CA ILE A 38 -5.30 8.84 6.47
C ILE A 38 -5.10 7.80 7.59
N SER A 39 -5.26 8.18 8.86
CA SER A 39 -5.21 7.26 10.00
C SER A 39 -6.19 7.62 11.10
N ALA A 40 -6.58 6.64 11.91
CA ALA A 40 -7.56 6.78 12.97
C ALA A 40 -7.12 7.83 13.99
N HIS A 41 -5.87 7.78 14.43
CA HIS A 41 -5.32 8.72 15.39
C HIS A 41 -5.25 10.15 14.86
N LYS A 42 -4.92 10.35 13.58
CA LYS A 42 -4.97 11.68 12.95
C LYS A 42 -6.38 12.24 12.90
N ASN A 43 -7.38 11.37 12.73
CA ASN A 43 -8.79 11.73 12.84
C ASN A 43 -9.31 11.82 14.28
N ASN A 44 -8.44 11.71 15.30
CA ASN A 44 -8.80 11.69 16.72
C ASN A 44 -9.77 10.56 17.11
N ILE A 45 -9.74 9.44 16.38
CA ILE A 45 -10.53 8.25 16.67
C ILE A 45 -9.70 7.33 17.57
N LYS A 46 -10.14 7.19 18.82
CA LYS A 46 -9.51 6.31 19.81
C LYS A 46 -10.06 4.90 19.74
N ASN A 47 -9.22 3.93 20.05
CA ASN A 47 -9.57 2.50 20.12
C ASN A 47 -10.28 2.04 18.85
N PHE A 48 -9.87 2.58 17.69
CA PHE A 48 -10.51 2.26 16.42
C PHE A 48 -10.42 0.76 16.17
N ASP A 49 -11.51 0.14 15.73
CA ASP A 49 -11.55 -1.28 15.42
C ASP A 49 -12.39 -1.49 14.16
N GLY A 50 -11.81 -2.14 13.16
CA GLY A 50 -12.44 -2.39 11.88
C GLY A 50 -11.58 -1.96 10.71
N LYS A 51 -12.20 -1.24 9.76
CA LYS A 51 -11.64 -1.02 8.43
C LYS A 51 -11.51 0.45 8.07
N ALA A 52 -10.31 0.85 7.67
CA ALA A 52 -10.00 2.11 7.02
C ALA A 52 -9.89 1.91 5.50
N SER A 53 -10.66 2.65 4.71
CA SER A 53 -10.63 2.62 3.25
C SER A 53 -10.15 3.97 2.74
N LEU A 54 -8.96 4.00 2.14
CA LEU A 54 -8.30 5.21 1.64
C LEU A 54 -8.29 5.21 0.11
N SER A 55 -8.82 6.26 -0.49
CA SER A 55 -8.90 6.40 -1.94
C SER A 55 -7.92 7.45 -2.45
N TYR A 56 -7.24 7.11 -3.54
CA TYR A 56 -6.28 7.96 -4.22
C TYR A 56 -6.50 7.92 -5.72
N LYS A 57 -6.01 8.94 -6.42
CA LYS A 57 -5.97 8.99 -7.87
C LYS A 57 -4.60 9.36 -8.41
N PHE A 58 -4.37 8.99 -9.67
CA PHE A 58 -3.20 9.37 -10.42
C PHE A 58 -3.51 9.36 -11.92
N TYR A 59 -2.67 10.04 -12.69
CA TYR A 59 -2.80 10.13 -14.14
C TYR A 59 -1.60 9.48 -14.83
N LEU A 60 -1.85 8.71 -15.89
CA LEU A 60 -0.83 8.14 -16.75
C LEU A 60 -0.99 8.69 -18.17
N GLU A 61 -0.04 9.51 -18.62
CA GLU A 61 0.03 9.94 -20.02
C GLU A 61 0.20 8.75 -20.98
N LYS A 62 1.01 7.77 -20.57
CA LYS A 62 1.25 6.51 -21.27
C LYS A 62 1.37 5.38 -20.26
N LEU A 63 0.95 4.19 -20.66
CA LEU A 63 1.12 2.98 -19.84
C LEU A 63 2.59 2.59 -19.70
N PRO A 64 3.14 2.53 -18.47
CA PRO A 64 4.50 2.07 -18.24
C PRO A 64 4.60 0.55 -18.36
N SER A 65 5.81 0.03 -18.59
CA SER A 65 6.07 -1.42 -18.64
C SER A 65 5.89 -2.11 -17.29
N LYS A 66 6.11 -1.36 -16.20
CA LYS A 66 5.93 -1.82 -14.82
C LYS A 66 5.59 -0.64 -13.92
N ILE A 67 4.56 -0.83 -13.10
CA ILE A 67 4.12 0.14 -12.10
C ILE A 67 3.65 -0.59 -10.84
N LYS A 68 4.11 -0.12 -9.68
CA LYS A 68 3.69 -0.61 -8.38
C LYS A 68 3.13 0.52 -7.53
N VAL A 69 2.23 0.19 -6.61
CA VAL A 69 1.91 1.05 -5.45
C VAL A 69 2.74 0.59 -4.28
N ALA A 70 3.31 1.54 -3.55
CA ALA A 70 4.12 1.28 -2.36
C ALA A 70 3.77 2.27 -1.24
N PHE A 71 3.87 1.80 -0.01
CA PHE A 71 3.75 2.63 1.19
C PHE A 71 4.51 1.98 2.34
N SER A 72 4.96 2.82 3.26
CA SER A 72 5.55 2.38 4.52
C SER A 72 4.48 2.25 5.59
N ASN A 73 4.68 1.30 6.51
CA ASN A 73 4.00 1.22 7.79
C ASN A 73 2.46 1.30 7.70
N ALA A 74 1.84 0.28 7.09
CA ALA A 74 0.52 -0.12 7.57
C ALA A 74 0.75 -0.89 8.89
N THR A 75 0.03 -0.51 9.94
CA THR A 75 0.06 -1.17 11.24
C THR A 75 -0.45 -2.61 11.17
N ASP A 76 -1.22 -2.93 10.12
CA ASP A 76 -1.95 -4.18 9.97
C ASP A 76 -1.93 -4.70 8.52
N PHE A 77 -3.00 -5.39 8.10
CA PHE A 77 -3.13 -5.98 6.78
C PHE A 77 -3.71 -4.97 5.79
N ALA A 78 -3.13 -4.92 4.58
CA ALA A 78 -3.53 -3.97 3.54
C ALA A 78 -3.96 -4.71 2.27
N SER A 79 -5.15 -4.40 1.79
CA SER A 79 -5.71 -4.87 0.52
C SER A 79 -5.73 -3.72 -0.48
N ILE A 80 -5.24 -3.96 -1.70
CA ILE A 80 -5.21 -2.97 -2.78
C ILE A 80 -6.22 -3.31 -3.85
N TYR A 81 -6.90 -2.25 -4.31
CA TYR A 81 -7.74 -2.26 -5.48
C TYR A 81 -7.25 -1.18 -6.46
N CYS A 82 -7.23 -1.49 -7.74
CA CYS A 82 -6.91 -0.53 -8.79
C CYS A 82 -8.03 -0.53 -9.82
N ASN A 83 -8.63 0.65 -10.06
CA ASN A 83 -9.79 0.81 -10.94
C ASN A 83 -10.90 -0.21 -10.61
N ASP A 84 -11.28 -0.27 -9.33
CA ASP A 84 -12.28 -1.18 -8.73
C ASP A 84 -11.98 -2.68 -8.80
N LYS A 85 -10.82 -3.07 -9.35
CA LYS A 85 -10.38 -4.47 -9.38
C LYS A 85 -9.47 -4.78 -8.22
N TYR A 86 -9.75 -5.87 -7.51
CA TYR A 86 -8.86 -6.39 -6.47
C TYR A 86 -7.50 -6.78 -7.07
N VAL A 87 -6.43 -6.33 -6.44
CA VAL A 87 -5.05 -6.61 -6.84
C VAL A 87 -4.47 -7.72 -5.98
N GLN A 88 -4.31 -7.45 -4.68
CA GLN A 88 -3.71 -8.36 -3.70
C GLN A 88 -3.88 -7.79 -2.28
N THR A 89 -3.88 -8.68 -1.29
CA THR A 89 -3.72 -8.37 0.14
C THR A 89 -2.33 -8.78 0.63
N ARG A 90 -1.72 -7.95 1.47
CA ARG A 90 -0.48 -8.27 2.19
C ARG A 90 -0.68 -8.11 3.67
N LEU A 91 -0.05 -8.99 4.45
CA LEU A 91 -0.13 -8.96 5.90
C LEU A 91 1.12 -8.35 6.56
N TRP A 92 2.22 -8.20 5.82
CA TRP A 92 3.48 -7.67 6.35
C TRP A 92 4.30 -6.94 5.26
N GLN A 93 5.30 -6.21 5.72
CA GLN A 93 6.26 -5.48 4.87
C GLN A 93 7.08 -6.42 3.96
N PRO A 94 7.49 -5.98 2.77
CA PRO A 94 7.21 -4.68 2.17
C PRO A 94 5.79 -4.61 1.58
N PHE A 95 5.10 -3.49 1.80
CA PHE A 95 3.83 -3.21 1.14
C PHE A 95 4.06 -2.63 -0.26
N GLU A 96 4.44 -3.53 -1.18
CA GLU A 96 4.57 -3.23 -2.61
C GLU A 96 3.62 -4.11 -3.43
N PHE A 97 2.80 -3.49 -4.26
CA PHE A 97 1.76 -4.16 -5.02
C PHE A 97 1.93 -3.85 -6.51
N ASP A 98 2.07 -4.89 -7.32
CA ASP A 98 2.12 -4.75 -8.77
C ASP A 98 0.72 -4.45 -9.31
N ILE A 99 0.52 -3.22 -9.79
CA ILE A 99 -0.75 -2.78 -10.35
C ILE A 99 -0.72 -2.71 -11.88
N THR A 100 0.38 -3.14 -12.51
CA THR A 100 0.60 -3.04 -13.95
C THR A 100 -0.58 -3.52 -14.80
N PRO A 101 -1.18 -4.72 -14.57
CA PRO A 101 -2.25 -5.21 -15.44
C PRO A 101 -3.61 -4.54 -15.18
N TYR A 102 -3.71 -3.69 -14.16
CA TYR A 102 -4.95 -3.02 -13.76
C TYR A 102 -5.01 -1.55 -14.19
N CYS A 103 -3.88 -0.98 -14.61
CA CYS A 103 -3.76 0.40 -15.04
C CYS A 103 -4.35 0.62 -16.44
N ARG A 104 -4.84 1.82 -16.69
CA ARG A 104 -5.24 2.33 -18.01
C ARG A 104 -4.54 3.65 -18.30
N GLN A 105 -4.45 4.04 -19.57
CA GLN A 105 -4.05 5.40 -19.91
C GLN A 105 -5.12 6.39 -19.42
N GLY A 106 -4.71 7.56 -18.95
CA GLY A 106 -5.60 8.56 -18.36
C GLY A 106 -5.70 8.44 -16.83
N GLU A 107 -6.88 8.78 -16.28
CA GLU A 107 -7.12 8.76 -14.84
C GLU A 107 -7.33 7.34 -14.30
N ASN A 108 -6.63 7.05 -13.21
CA ASN A 108 -6.67 5.79 -12.48
C ASN A 108 -6.96 6.05 -11.00
N PHE A 109 -7.61 5.07 -10.36
CA PHE A 109 -7.94 5.11 -8.94
C PHE A 109 -7.31 3.94 -8.20
N ILE A 110 -6.81 4.21 -6.99
CA ILE A 110 -6.34 3.22 -6.03
C ILE A 110 -7.20 3.32 -4.79
N ARG A 111 -7.72 2.17 -4.33
CA ARG A 111 -8.26 2.04 -2.98
C ARG A 111 -7.34 1.15 -2.16
N ILE A 112 -6.99 1.63 -0.98
CA ILE A 112 -6.21 0.91 0.02
C ILE A 112 -7.13 0.66 1.21
N ASP A 113 -7.42 -0.61 1.44
CA ASP A 113 -8.22 -1.07 2.57
C ASP A 113 -7.28 -1.61 3.64
N ILE A 114 -7.24 -0.97 4.80
CA ILE A 114 -6.44 -1.37 5.96
C ILE A 114 -7.40 -1.84 7.05
N GLU A 115 -7.18 -3.06 7.53
CA GLU A 115 -8.02 -3.67 8.57
C GLU A 115 -7.14 -4.01 9.75
N ASN A 116 -7.50 -3.49 10.92
CA ASN A 116 -6.73 -3.77 12.12
C ASN A 116 -7.10 -5.07 12.80
N VAL A 117 -6.13 -5.61 13.55
CA VAL A 117 -6.40 -6.71 14.46
C VAL A 117 -7.30 -6.25 15.60
N LYS A 118 -8.12 -7.16 16.15
CA LYS A 118 -9.12 -6.89 17.19
C LYS A 118 -8.55 -6.54 18.58
N GLY A 119 -7.26 -6.19 18.66
CA GLY A 119 -6.58 -5.86 19.91
C GLY A 119 -7.20 -4.63 20.60
N ASN A 120 -7.62 -3.63 19.83
CA ASN A 120 -8.27 -2.45 20.42
C ASN A 120 -9.61 -2.80 21.07
N ALA A 121 -10.43 -3.64 20.43
CA ALA A 121 -11.71 -4.07 20.98
C ALA A 121 -11.59 -5.06 22.16
N TYR A 122 -10.67 -6.03 22.09
CA TYR A 122 -10.59 -7.11 23.08
C TYR A 122 -9.63 -6.84 24.23
N GLU A 123 -8.53 -6.12 23.99
CA GLU A 123 -7.48 -5.87 24.97
C GLU A 123 -7.50 -4.42 25.49
N GLY A 124 -8.43 -3.59 25.00
CA GLY A 124 -8.55 -2.19 25.40
C GLY A 124 -7.36 -1.34 24.96
N LEU A 125 -6.67 -1.75 23.89
CA LEU A 125 -5.56 -1.01 23.30
C LEU A 125 -6.05 0.18 22.46
N ASP A 126 -5.11 1.07 22.14
CA ASP A 126 -5.30 2.21 21.23
C ASP A 126 -4.23 2.22 20.14
N LEU A 127 -4.17 1.16 19.34
CA LEU A 127 -3.28 1.06 18.19
C LEU A 127 -3.86 1.83 16.99
N ASP A 128 -3.02 2.59 16.28
CA ASP A 128 -3.46 3.35 15.10
C ASP A 128 -3.82 2.39 13.95
N CYS A 129 -4.81 2.78 13.14
CA CYS A 129 -5.18 2.07 11.93
C CYS A 129 -5.19 3.04 10.76
N GLY A 130 -4.61 2.65 9.63
CA GLY A 130 -4.46 3.49 8.44
C GLY A 130 -3.02 3.55 7.98
N LEU A 131 -2.63 4.68 7.40
CA LEU A 131 -1.26 4.89 6.91
C LEU A 131 -0.54 5.99 7.70
N ALA A 132 0.70 5.70 8.08
CA ALA A 132 1.58 6.69 8.70
C ALA A 132 1.91 7.85 7.72
N SER A 133 2.10 7.51 6.44
CA SER A 133 2.46 8.44 5.37
C SER A 133 1.69 8.15 4.07
N ALA A 134 1.63 9.14 3.18
CA ALA A 134 0.95 8.97 1.90
C ALA A 134 1.63 7.88 1.04
N PRO A 135 0.83 7.05 0.34
CA PRO A 135 1.34 6.07 -0.60
C PRO A 135 1.89 6.75 -1.87
N TYR A 136 2.72 6.03 -2.59
CA TYR A 136 3.34 6.49 -3.82
C TYR A 136 3.43 5.38 -4.86
N LEU A 137 3.61 5.78 -6.12
CA LEU A 137 3.87 4.89 -7.24
C LEU A 137 5.36 4.67 -7.40
N LEU A 138 5.72 3.47 -7.84
CA LEU A 138 7.04 3.13 -8.35
C LEU A 138 6.89 2.77 -9.83
N ILE A 139 7.34 3.63 -10.72
CA ILE A 139 7.26 3.44 -12.17
C ILE A 139 8.64 3.09 -12.72
N LYS A 140 8.75 1.99 -13.46
CA LYS A 140 10.02 1.61 -14.10
C LYS A 140 10.33 2.55 -15.26
N LYS A 141 11.52 3.15 -15.23
CA LYS A 141 12.08 3.94 -16.35
C LYS A 141 12.54 3.05 -17.49
#